data_AF-A0A0D2JYY7-F1
#
_entry.id   AF-A0A0D2JYY7-F1
#
_cell.length_a   1.000
_cell.length_b   1.000
_cell.length_c   1.000
_cell.angle_alpha   90.00
_cell.angle_beta   90.00
_cell.angle_gamma   90.00
#
_symmetry.space_group_name_H-M   'P 1'
#
loop_
_entity.id
_entity.type
_entity.pdbx_description
1 polymer ?
#
loop_
_entity_poly.entity_id
_entity_poly.type
_entity_poly.pdbx_seq_one_letter_code
_entity_poly.pdbx_strand_id
1 'polypeptide(L)'
;MHHGTDTVGAAVNQKQLTASMASAEKPPLTDPEGPAKPESIQEACRQRDFAALVKLATSTGGLLTDELRRQAWPILLGCTPEGTTQVQLEHSNQLQWRSLPRHPDEDQVQLDVDRAFVYYPKDESEQSLEQKKAELFELIVSTLRSYPILSYFQSYHDVVQVLLLVLGKHQAMPAVPRISLLRLRDYMLPTITPATRHFELVSAIVMAADPELANHIAQAENIFALSATHSLFAHDIYDYGDIARLYDFLLAHEPIMSIYLFAAVTISRRSELLEMPADQSDILTFVISKLPQTFDIDARIEDAVTLFRHHPPHRLPGFIWWRLSRYSVLKTSRCINHPQSLEEAKLLCQKQIQQLHSHELMRKRALLLYKYRKSAASMTAVILVGVFSIWLRKTGHDRILWSIMSTASTFFPTLR
;
A
#
# COMPACT_ATOMS: atom_id res chain seq x y z
N MET A 1 -19.07 53.23 -39.98
CA MET A 1 -17.69 53.39 -39.45
C MET A 1 -17.80 53.79 -37.99
N HIS A 2 -17.00 53.17 -37.12
CA HIS A 2 -16.97 53.25 -35.64
C HIS A 2 -18.19 52.63 -34.93
N HIS A 3 -18.08 51.40 -34.40
CA HIS A 3 -17.38 50.89 -33.20
C HIS A 3 -18.24 50.97 -31.93
N GLY A 4 -18.54 49.78 -31.37
CA GLY A 4 -18.83 49.59 -29.94
C GLY A 4 -20.26 49.14 -29.62
N THR A 5 -20.48 47.83 -29.54
CA THR A 5 -21.60 47.23 -28.78
C THR A 5 -21.06 46.14 -27.86
N ASP A 6 -20.85 46.56 -26.62
CA ASP A 6 -20.99 45.87 -25.33
C ASP A 6 -21.08 44.33 -25.32
N THR A 7 -20.00 43.70 -24.86
CA THR A 7 -20.01 42.37 -24.26
C THR A 7 -20.06 42.49 -22.74
N VAL A 8 -21.18 42.02 -22.18
CA VAL A 8 -21.38 41.78 -20.75
C VAL A 8 -20.51 40.60 -20.32
N GLY A 9 -19.68 40.80 -19.30
CA GLY A 9 -18.83 39.77 -18.69
C GLY A 9 -18.38 40.21 -17.31
N ALA A 10 -19.31 40.22 -16.35
CA ALA A 10 -19.03 40.55 -14.97
C ALA A 10 -18.32 39.37 -14.28
N ALA A 11 -17.03 39.54 -14.01
CA ALA A 11 -16.27 38.72 -13.08
C ALA A 11 -16.84 38.96 -11.66
N VAL A 12 -17.45 37.93 -11.08
CA VAL A 12 -17.89 37.95 -9.68
C VAL A 12 -16.76 37.46 -8.79
N ASN A 13 -16.34 38.39 -7.95
CA ASN A 13 -15.25 38.33 -6.98
C ASN A 13 -15.56 37.30 -5.87
N GLN A 14 -14.78 36.24 -5.80
CA GLN A 14 -14.88 35.13 -4.84
C GLN A 14 -14.25 35.52 -3.48
N LYS A 15 -14.70 36.64 -2.92
CA LYS A 15 -14.12 37.22 -1.70
C LYS A 15 -15.16 37.91 -0.83
N GLN A 16 -16.31 37.29 -0.61
CA GLN A 16 -17.26 37.64 0.46
C GLN A 16 -18.41 36.63 0.51
N LEU A 17 -18.26 35.56 1.29
CA LEU A 17 -19.35 34.87 1.98
C LEU A 17 -18.73 33.76 2.86
N THR A 18 -19.17 33.72 4.12
CA THR A 18 -18.79 32.81 5.22
C THR A 18 -17.62 33.22 6.12
N ALA A 19 -17.58 34.50 6.49
CA ALA A 19 -17.24 34.86 7.87
C ALA A 19 -18.51 34.70 8.73
N SER A 20 -18.70 33.54 9.37
CA SER A 20 -19.54 33.36 10.58
C SER A 20 -19.63 31.88 10.95
N MET A 21 -18.58 31.32 11.55
CA MET A 21 -18.70 30.25 12.54
C MET A 21 -17.58 30.45 13.56
N ALA A 22 -17.90 31.23 14.59
CA ALA A 22 -17.08 31.33 15.79
C ALA A 22 -16.98 29.95 16.46
N SER A 23 -15.80 29.67 17.01
CA SER A 23 -15.47 28.50 17.83
C SER A 23 -16.63 28.07 18.73
N ALA A 24 -17.23 26.93 18.43
CA ALA A 24 -17.88 26.12 19.46
C ALA A 24 -16.82 25.18 20.01
N GLU A 25 -16.19 25.57 21.13
CA GLU A 25 -15.43 24.66 21.97
C GLU A 25 -16.35 23.48 22.35
N LYS A 26 -15.99 22.29 21.88
CA LYS A 26 -16.64 21.03 22.27
C LYS A 26 -16.23 20.77 23.73
N PRO A 27 -17.16 20.66 24.69
CA PRO A 27 -16.80 20.44 26.08
C PRO A 27 -16.09 19.09 26.24
N PRO A 28 -15.10 18.97 27.13
CA PRO A 28 -14.44 17.68 27.38
C PRO A 28 -15.46 16.71 27.99
N LEU A 29 -15.65 15.56 27.35
CA LEU A 29 -16.26 14.39 27.98
C LEU A 29 -15.25 13.81 28.96
N THR A 30 -15.19 14.38 30.17
CA THR A 30 -14.46 13.81 31.31
C THR A 30 -15.37 12.89 32.09
N ASP A 31 -15.07 11.58 32.09
CA ASP A 31 -15.49 10.68 33.16
C ASP A 31 -14.90 11.18 34.49
N PRO A 32 -15.68 11.32 35.59
CA PRO A 32 -15.19 11.96 36.82
C PRO A 32 -14.23 11.13 37.69
N GLU A 33 -13.97 9.87 37.37
CA GLU A 33 -13.27 8.94 38.28
C GLU A 33 -11.94 8.37 37.75
N GLY A 34 -11.46 8.80 36.57
CA GLY A 34 -10.22 8.32 35.94
C GLY A 34 -9.13 9.39 35.78
N PRO A 35 -7.84 8.99 35.68
CA PRO A 35 -6.75 9.92 35.34
C PRO A 35 -7.00 10.56 33.97
N ALA A 36 -6.56 11.81 33.81
CA ALA A 36 -6.73 12.50 32.55
C ALA A 36 -6.02 11.73 31.42
N LYS A 37 -6.55 11.79 30.19
CA LYS A 37 -6.00 11.02 29.05
C LYS A 37 -4.49 11.26 28.82
N PRO A 38 -3.93 12.49 28.93
CA PRO A 38 -2.48 12.71 28.86
C PRO A 38 -1.69 11.92 29.90
N GLU A 39 -2.15 11.88 31.16
CA GLU A 39 -1.50 11.15 32.25
C GLU A 39 -1.53 9.64 32.01
N SER A 40 -2.66 9.14 31.49
CA SER A 40 -2.79 7.74 31.08
C SER A 40 -1.81 7.34 29.98
N ILE A 41 -1.57 8.23 29.01
CA ILE A 41 -0.60 8.01 27.92
C ILE A 41 0.83 8.00 28.50
N GLN A 42 1.17 8.97 29.35
CA GLN A 42 2.49 9.04 29.98
C GLN A 42 2.77 7.79 30.83
N GLU A 43 1.80 7.35 31.62
CA GLU A 43 1.94 6.15 32.43
C GLU A 43 2.11 4.90 31.57
N ALA A 44 1.32 4.75 30.49
CA ALA A 44 1.45 3.65 29.56
C ALA A 44 2.84 3.65 28.86
N CYS A 45 3.36 4.81 28.50
CA CYS A 45 4.73 4.95 27.97
C CYS A 45 5.79 4.53 29.00
N ARG A 46 5.66 5.00 30.25
CA ARG A 46 6.59 4.70 31.34
C ARG A 46 6.66 3.22 31.66
N GLN A 47 5.52 2.54 31.65
CA GLN A 47 5.42 1.09 31.88
C GLN A 47 5.70 0.27 30.62
N ARG A 48 5.82 0.94 29.46
CA ARG A 48 5.83 0.30 28.13
C ARG A 48 4.64 -0.64 27.95
N ASP A 49 3.48 -0.26 28.50
CA ASP A 49 2.22 -0.99 28.38
C ASP A 49 1.68 -0.82 26.96
N PHE A 50 2.10 -1.73 26.09
CA PHE A 50 1.71 -1.74 24.69
C PHE A 50 0.19 -1.82 24.52
N ALA A 51 -0.51 -2.62 25.34
CA ALA A 51 -1.95 -2.79 25.21
C ALA A 51 -2.71 -1.51 25.58
N ALA A 52 -2.29 -0.82 26.65
CA ALA A 52 -2.84 0.48 27.02
C ALA A 52 -2.58 1.53 25.93
N LEU A 53 -1.37 1.58 25.36
CA LEU A 53 -1.06 2.49 24.26
C LEU A 53 -1.92 2.24 23.02
N VAL A 54 -2.17 0.98 22.66
CA VAL A 54 -3.08 0.64 21.55
C VAL A 54 -4.50 1.15 21.83
N LYS A 55 -5.02 0.94 23.04
CA LYS A 55 -6.35 1.42 23.43
C LYS A 55 -6.43 2.96 23.34
N LEU A 56 -5.44 3.65 23.88
CA LEU A 56 -5.39 5.12 23.90
C LEU A 56 -5.24 5.72 22.51
N ALA A 57 -4.36 5.16 21.67
CA ALA A 57 -4.16 5.58 20.29
C ALA A 57 -5.37 5.32 19.39
N THR A 58 -6.17 4.31 19.71
CA THR A 58 -7.43 4.01 19.00
C THR A 58 -8.57 4.93 19.44
N SER A 59 -8.64 5.29 20.72
CA SER A 59 -9.71 6.16 21.26
C SER A 59 -9.71 7.57 20.66
N THR A 60 -10.86 8.24 20.69
CA THR A 60 -11.09 9.60 20.17
C THR A 60 -9.95 10.58 20.48
N GLY A 61 -9.43 11.26 19.47
CA GLY A 61 -8.30 12.19 19.59
C GLY A 61 -6.91 11.55 19.73
N GLY A 62 -6.79 10.22 19.80
CA GLY A 62 -5.51 9.52 19.71
C GLY A 62 -4.54 9.84 20.85
N LEU A 63 -3.27 10.11 20.52
CA LEU A 63 -2.20 10.39 21.49
C LEU A 63 -2.00 11.88 21.78
N LEU A 64 -2.87 12.74 21.25
CA LEU A 64 -3.00 14.17 21.53
C LEU A 64 -1.86 15.05 21.02
N THR A 65 -0.65 14.95 21.58
CA THR A 65 0.46 15.90 21.29
C THR A 65 1.73 15.20 20.87
N ASP A 66 2.60 15.92 20.15
CA ASP A 66 3.86 15.37 19.67
C ASP A 66 4.81 15.01 20.82
N GLU A 67 4.73 15.71 21.97
CA GLU A 67 5.47 15.36 23.18
C GLU A 67 5.11 13.96 23.70
N LEU A 68 3.83 13.60 23.61
CA LEU A 68 3.35 12.26 23.98
C LEU A 68 3.67 11.24 22.89
N ARG A 69 3.54 11.61 21.61
CA ARG A 69 3.90 10.75 20.48
C ARG A 69 5.39 10.40 20.46
N ARG A 70 6.29 11.33 20.79
CA ARG A 70 7.74 11.07 20.93
C ARG A 70 8.07 10.01 21.97
N GLN A 71 7.18 9.78 22.94
CA GLN A 71 7.33 8.71 23.92
C GLN A 71 6.67 7.41 23.44
N ALA A 72 5.47 7.53 22.84
CA ALA A 72 4.63 6.39 22.47
C ALA A 72 5.02 5.73 21.13
N TRP A 73 5.24 6.50 20.07
CA TRP A 73 5.51 6.00 18.72
C TRP A 73 6.75 5.09 18.66
N PRO A 74 7.89 5.38 19.33
CA PRO A 74 9.00 4.44 19.39
C PRO A 74 8.59 3.08 19.99
N ILE A 75 7.72 3.07 21.01
CA ILE A 75 7.21 1.82 21.60
C ILE A 75 6.31 1.09 20.60
N LEU A 76 5.38 1.80 19.95
CA LEU A 76 4.44 1.23 18.96
C LEU A 76 5.14 0.69 17.70
N LEU A 77 6.21 1.34 17.28
CA LEU A 77 7.07 0.87 16.19
C LEU A 77 7.94 -0.30 16.62
N GLY A 78 8.12 -0.52 17.92
CA GLY A 78 9.03 -1.52 18.48
C GLY A 78 10.50 -1.12 18.40
N CYS A 79 10.79 0.18 18.39
CA CYS A 79 12.14 0.66 18.62
C CYS A 79 12.57 0.16 20.00
N THR A 80 13.56 -0.72 20.03
CA THR A 80 14.18 -1.16 21.28
C THR A 80 14.87 0.05 21.91
N PRO A 81 14.61 0.36 23.19
CA PRO A 81 15.56 1.12 23.97
C PRO A 81 16.67 0.13 24.25
N GLU A 82 17.65 0.06 23.35
CA GLU A 82 18.86 -0.66 23.66
C GLU A 82 19.48 0.06 24.85
N GLY A 83 19.42 -0.60 26.01
CA GLY A 83 19.69 0.00 27.30
C GLY A 83 21.01 0.78 27.27
N THR A 84 20.93 2.07 27.54
CA THR A 84 21.89 2.93 28.24
C THR A 84 23.39 2.78 27.90
N THR A 85 23.74 2.21 26.75
CA THR A 85 25.13 1.98 26.33
C THR A 85 25.37 2.40 24.88
N GLN A 86 24.40 3.08 24.25
CA GLN A 86 24.45 3.42 22.83
C GLN A 86 24.58 4.90 22.48
N VAL A 87 24.60 5.81 23.45
CA VAL A 87 24.92 7.22 23.15
C VAL A 87 26.34 7.36 22.57
N GLN A 88 27.23 6.37 22.79
CA GLN A 88 28.55 6.27 22.17
C GLN A 88 28.59 5.45 20.85
N LEU A 89 27.63 4.57 20.59
CA LEU A 89 27.51 3.80 19.33
C LEU A 89 26.71 4.56 18.25
N GLU A 90 25.77 5.43 18.66
CA GLU A 90 24.91 6.19 17.77
C GLU A 90 25.68 7.21 16.92
N HIS A 91 26.70 7.88 17.46
CA HIS A 91 27.56 8.77 16.65
C HIS A 91 28.45 8.01 15.65
N SER A 92 28.85 6.78 15.98
CA SER A 92 29.69 5.94 15.11
C SER A 92 28.90 5.30 13.97
N ASN A 93 27.64 4.89 14.24
CA ASN A 93 26.74 4.34 13.22
C ASN A 93 26.02 5.42 12.37
N GLN A 94 25.80 6.64 12.89
CA GLN A 94 25.14 7.74 12.15
C GLN A 94 25.88 8.18 10.88
N LEU A 95 27.18 7.90 10.78
CA LEU A 95 27.98 8.18 9.58
C LEU A 95 28.34 6.90 8.80
N GLN A 96 28.14 5.71 9.37
CA GLN A 96 28.54 4.45 8.73
C GLN A 96 27.77 4.20 7.43
N TRP A 97 26.52 4.63 7.33
CA TRP A 97 25.76 4.50 6.08
C TRP A 97 26.38 5.31 4.92
N ARG A 98 27.14 6.38 5.21
CA ARG A 98 27.81 7.17 4.16
C ARG A 98 28.93 6.40 3.47
N SER A 99 29.51 5.38 4.12
CA SER A 99 30.51 4.49 3.51
C SER A 99 29.88 3.32 2.75
N LEU A 100 28.58 3.08 2.91
CA LEU A 100 27.85 2.08 2.13
C LEU A 100 27.70 2.53 0.67
N PRO A 101 27.63 1.59 -0.28
CA PRO A 101 27.40 1.90 -1.68
C PRO A 101 26.15 2.76 -1.90
N ARG A 102 26.23 3.63 -2.91
CA ARG A 102 25.12 4.46 -3.35
C ARG A 102 23.92 3.59 -3.74
N HIS A 103 22.73 3.96 -3.29
CA HIS A 103 21.48 3.35 -3.74
C HIS A 103 21.08 3.91 -5.11
N PRO A 104 20.56 3.09 -6.05
CA PRO A 104 20.17 3.55 -7.39
C PRO A 104 19.10 4.65 -7.37
N ASP A 105 18.23 4.65 -6.35
CA ASP A 105 17.08 5.57 -6.29
C ASP A 105 17.40 6.94 -5.64
N GLU A 106 18.65 7.22 -5.23
CA GLU A 106 18.99 8.47 -4.53
C GLU A 106 18.66 9.74 -5.32
N ASP A 107 18.78 9.71 -6.65
CA ASP A 107 18.43 10.86 -7.49
C ASP A 107 16.91 11.13 -7.43
N GLN A 108 16.09 10.07 -7.42
CA GLN A 108 14.64 10.21 -7.28
C GLN A 108 14.26 10.69 -5.88
N VAL A 109 14.98 10.24 -4.84
CA VAL A 109 14.79 10.72 -3.47
C VAL A 109 15.03 12.24 -3.40
N GLN A 110 16.12 12.73 -4.01
CA GLN A 110 16.42 14.17 -4.02
C GLN A 110 15.27 14.98 -4.65
N LEU A 111 14.81 14.58 -5.85
CA LEU A 111 13.73 15.27 -6.56
C LEU A 111 12.42 15.34 -5.75
N ASP A 112 12.13 14.29 -4.98
CA ASP A 112 10.93 14.23 -4.14
C ASP A 112 11.09 15.06 -2.86
N VAL A 113 12.26 15.00 -2.21
CA VAL A 113 12.57 15.80 -1.02
C VAL A 113 12.57 17.31 -1.32
N ASP A 114 13.03 17.72 -2.51
CA ASP A 114 13.00 19.12 -2.93
C ASP A 114 11.56 19.67 -2.95
N ARG A 115 10.57 18.79 -3.16
CA ARG A 115 9.13 19.07 -3.17
C ARG A 115 8.42 18.75 -1.84
N ALA A 116 9.14 18.34 -0.80
CA ALA A 116 8.56 18.03 0.51
C ALA A 116 8.21 19.29 1.30
N PHE A 117 7.42 19.11 2.38
CA PHE A 117 6.96 20.16 3.30
C PHE A 117 6.12 21.28 2.66
N VAL A 118 5.36 20.95 1.60
CA VAL A 118 4.48 21.91 0.91
C VAL A 118 3.27 22.29 1.76
N TYR A 119 2.65 21.32 2.44
CA TYR A 119 1.41 21.53 3.20
C TYR A 119 1.64 21.76 4.69
N TYR A 120 2.65 21.10 5.24
CA TYR A 120 3.02 21.21 6.64
C TYR A 120 4.51 20.95 6.84
N PRO A 121 5.12 21.52 7.89
CA PRO A 121 4.54 22.46 8.87
C PRO A 121 4.33 23.87 8.30
N LYS A 122 3.37 24.62 8.87
CA LYS A 122 3.09 26.02 8.50
C LYS A 122 4.06 26.97 9.21
N ASP A 123 4.30 28.13 8.61
CA ASP A 123 5.05 29.25 9.20
C ASP A 123 6.52 28.95 9.58
N GLU A 124 7.16 27.99 8.89
CA GLU A 124 8.60 27.75 9.02
C GLU A 124 9.43 28.72 8.17
N SER A 125 10.61 29.07 8.66
CA SER A 125 11.60 29.81 7.87
C SER A 125 12.18 28.94 6.74
N GLU A 126 12.60 29.55 5.64
CA GLU A 126 13.27 28.84 4.53
C GLU A 126 14.48 28.03 5.00
N GLN A 127 15.28 28.58 5.92
CA GLN A 127 16.42 27.89 6.50
C GLN A 127 16.01 26.64 7.31
N SER A 128 14.91 26.74 8.08
CA SER A 128 14.35 25.60 8.82
C SER A 128 13.84 24.52 7.86
N LEU A 129 13.14 24.90 6.80
CA LEU A 129 12.68 23.97 5.76
C LEU A 129 13.83 23.28 5.05
N GLU A 130 14.89 24.01 4.70
CA GLU A 130 16.07 23.44 4.05
C GLU A 130 16.79 22.45 4.98
N GLN A 131 16.90 22.77 6.27
CA GLN A 131 17.40 21.83 7.26
C GLN A 131 16.54 20.57 7.34
N LYS A 132 15.21 20.69 7.41
CA LYS A 132 14.30 19.53 7.43
C LYS A 132 14.39 18.69 6.15
N LYS A 133 14.57 19.31 4.98
CA LYS A 133 14.81 18.60 3.70
C LYS A 133 16.12 17.81 3.74
N ALA A 134 17.20 18.42 4.22
CA ALA A 134 18.47 17.71 4.38
C ALA A 134 18.33 16.51 5.35
N GLU A 135 17.61 16.69 6.47
CA GLU A 135 17.34 15.61 7.43
C GLU A 135 16.46 14.50 6.84
N LEU A 136 15.43 14.86 6.08
CA LEU A 136 14.54 13.94 5.37
C LEU A 136 15.31 13.11 4.35
N PHE A 137 16.17 13.75 3.55
CA PHE A 137 17.05 13.08 2.60
C PHE A 137 17.96 12.07 3.32
N GLU A 138 18.63 12.48 4.39
CA GLU A 138 19.51 11.60 5.17
C GLU A 138 18.75 10.40 5.77
N LEU A 139 17.55 10.60 6.30
CA LEU A 139 16.69 9.53 6.83
C LEU A 139 16.35 8.48 5.77
N ILE A 140 15.95 8.93 4.58
CA ILE A 140 15.57 8.04 3.47
C ILE A 140 16.80 7.32 2.92
N VAL A 141 17.86 8.06 2.60
CA VAL A 141 19.07 7.48 1.97
C VAL A 141 19.81 6.56 2.92
N SER A 142 19.94 6.90 4.21
CA SER A 142 20.54 6.00 5.19
C SER A 142 19.78 4.67 5.25
N THR A 143 18.45 4.71 5.26
CA THR A 143 17.61 3.51 5.24
C THR A 143 17.82 2.68 3.97
N LEU A 144 17.79 3.31 2.79
CA LEU A 144 17.95 2.61 1.51
C LEU A 144 19.36 2.02 1.35
N ARG A 145 20.41 2.71 1.79
CA ARG A 145 21.78 2.17 1.74
C ARG A 145 22.00 1.04 2.74
N SER A 146 21.40 1.12 3.93
CA SER A 146 21.44 0.03 4.93
C SER A 146 20.63 -1.19 4.49
N TYR A 147 19.55 -0.98 3.72
CA TYR A 147 18.68 -2.03 3.19
C TYR A 147 18.54 -1.91 1.67
N PRO A 148 19.61 -2.17 0.88
CA PRO A 148 19.64 -1.96 -0.57
C PRO A 148 18.75 -2.95 -1.36
N ILE A 149 18.00 -3.78 -0.65
CA ILE A 149 16.96 -4.65 -1.19
C ILE A 149 15.63 -3.91 -1.40
N LEU A 150 15.45 -2.76 -0.74
CA LEU A 150 14.26 -1.95 -0.85
C LEU A 150 14.38 -1.03 -2.05
N SER A 151 13.35 -0.99 -2.88
CA SER A 151 13.20 0.01 -3.94
C SER A 151 12.41 1.19 -3.40
N TYR A 152 12.85 2.41 -3.73
CA TYR A 152 12.10 3.62 -3.42
C TYR A 152 10.81 3.67 -4.25
N PHE A 153 9.72 4.16 -3.66
CA PHE A 153 8.49 4.48 -4.37
C PHE A 153 8.13 5.96 -4.13
N GLN A 154 7.53 6.59 -5.13
CA GLN A 154 7.06 7.96 -5.02
C GLN A 154 6.02 8.09 -3.89
N SER A 155 6.10 9.17 -3.11
CA SER A 155 5.34 9.40 -1.86
C SER A 155 5.87 8.67 -0.62
N TYR A 156 6.99 7.94 -0.70
CA TYR A 156 7.66 7.44 0.52
C TYR A 156 8.18 8.59 1.40
N HIS A 157 8.64 9.69 0.79
CA HIS A 157 9.04 10.90 1.51
C HIS A 157 7.91 11.50 2.35
N ASP A 158 6.66 11.44 1.89
CA ASP A 158 5.48 11.88 2.66
C ASP A 158 5.30 11.05 3.94
N VAL A 159 5.64 9.77 3.93
CA VAL A 159 5.62 8.95 5.16
C VAL A 159 6.72 9.38 6.11
N VAL A 160 7.94 9.55 5.59
CA VAL A 160 9.12 9.81 6.41
C VAL A 160 9.10 11.23 6.98
N GLN A 161 8.54 12.22 6.27
CA GLN A 161 8.41 13.57 6.80
C GLN A 161 7.50 13.62 8.04
N VAL A 162 6.43 12.82 8.10
CA VAL A 162 5.56 12.74 9.29
C VAL A 162 6.34 12.21 10.49
N LEU A 163 7.15 11.16 10.30
CA LEU A 163 8.04 10.66 11.35
C LEU A 163 9.07 11.71 11.77
N LEU A 164 9.67 12.43 10.82
CA LEU A 164 10.65 13.48 11.12
C LEU A 164 10.03 14.63 11.92
N LEU A 165 8.83 15.08 11.56
CA LEU A 165 8.16 16.18 12.25
C LEU A 165 7.78 15.83 13.69
N VAL A 166 7.28 14.61 13.92
CA VAL A 166 6.89 14.17 15.27
C VAL A 166 8.11 13.79 16.11
N LEU A 167 8.98 12.92 15.59
CA LEU A 167 10.08 12.29 16.33
C LEU A 167 11.36 13.14 16.35
N GLY A 168 11.53 14.03 15.39
CA GLY A 168 12.82 14.65 15.09
C GLY A 168 13.82 13.63 14.51
N LYS A 169 14.93 14.14 13.98
CA LYS A 169 15.96 13.34 13.31
C LYS A 169 16.41 12.13 14.14
N HIS A 170 16.83 12.35 15.39
CA HIS A 170 17.45 11.31 16.21
C HIS A 170 16.55 10.09 16.43
N GLN A 171 15.29 10.30 16.86
CA GLN A 171 14.35 9.21 17.09
C GLN A 171 13.72 8.66 15.79
N ALA A 172 13.67 9.47 14.72
CA ALA A 172 13.23 9.00 13.40
C ALA A 172 14.24 8.01 12.78
N MET A 173 15.53 8.15 13.07
CA MET A 173 16.60 7.33 12.50
C MET A 173 16.41 5.80 12.69
N PRO A 174 16.11 5.30 13.90
CA PRO A 174 15.74 3.90 14.08
C PRO A 174 14.28 3.58 13.68
N ALA A 175 13.38 4.58 13.64
CA ALA A 175 11.97 4.39 13.30
C ALA A 175 11.74 4.14 11.81
N VAL A 176 12.47 4.85 10.94
CA VAL A 176 12.28 4.78 9.47
C VAL A 176 12.51 3.37 8.94
N PRO A 177 13.64 2.69 9.19
CA PRO A 177 13.83 1.31 8.74
C PRO A 177 12.73 0.35 9.21
N ARG A 178 12.18 0.57 10.41
CA ARG A 178 11.11 -0.26 10.97
C ARG A 178 9.81 -0.08 10.21
N ILE A 179 9.39 1.14 9.91
CA ILE A 179 8.19 1.36 9.08
C ILE A 179 8.40 0.83 7.65
N SER A 180 9.59 1.01 7.05
CA SER A 180 9.91 0.51 5.71
C SER A 180 9.75 -1.00 5.62
N LEU A 181 10.38 -1.75 6.54
CA LEU A 181 10.44 -3.21 6.45
C LEU A 181 9.24 -3.92 7.06
N LEU A 182 8.58 -3.31 8.06
CA LEU A 182 7.52 -3.96 8.84
C LEU A 182 6.12 -3.49 8.46
N ARG A 183 5.97 -2.41 7.69
CA ARG A 183 4.67 -1.90 7.24
C ARG A 183 4.62 -1.68 5.72
N LEU A 184 5.66 -1.08 5.14
CA LEU A 184 5.66 -0.64 3.74
C LEU A 184 6.36 -1.60 2.77
N ARG A 185 6.95 -2.69 3.27
CA ARG A 185 7.85 -3.56 2.50
C ARG A 185 7.27 -3.99 1.15
N ASP A 186 6.00 -4.37 1.10
CA ASP A 186 5.36 -4.84 -0.13
C ASP A 186 5.27 -3.77 -1.23
N TYR A 187 5.29 -2.48 -0.86
CA TYR A 187 5.37 -1.33 -1.78
C TYR A 187 6.81 -1.01 -2.21
N MET A 188 7.80 -1.44 -1.42
CA MET A 188 9.23 -1.23 -1.66
C MET A 188 9.91 -2.44 -2.32
N LEU A 189 9.14 -3.34 -2.94
CA LEU A 189 9.69 -4.46 -3.71
C LEU A 189 10.03 -4.00 -5.14
N PRO A 190 10.93 -4.69 -5.85
CA PRO A 190 11.37 -4.30 -7.21
C PRO A 190 10.25 -4.20 -8.26
N THR A 191 9.05 -4.71 -7.96
CA THR A 191 7.87 -4.59 -8.83
C THR A 191 6.68 -4.21 -7.99
N ILE A 192 5.76 -3.41 -8.53
CA ILE A 192 4.51 -3.02 -7.85
C ILE A 192 3.49 -4.17 -7.70
N THR A 193 3.71 -5.31 -8.36
CA THR A 193 2.80 -6.47 -8.39
C THR A 193 2.32 -6.96 -7.01
N PRO A 194 3.13 -6.98 -5.94
CA PRO A 194 2.66 -7.32 -4.60
C PRO A 194 1.70 -6.29 -4.04
N ALA A 195 2.01 -5.00 -4.20
CA ALA A 195 1.14 -3.90 -3.80
C ALA A 195 -0.20 -3.92 -4.54
N THR A 196 -0.26 -4.40 -5.79
CA THR A 196 -1.55 -4.54 -6.49
C THR A 196 -2.54 -5.49 -5.81
N ARG A 197 -2.06 -6.42 -4.97
CA ARG A 197 -2.92 -7.30 -4.17
C ARG A 197 -3.56 -6.59 -2.98
N HIS A 198 -3.04 -5.44 -2.56
CA HIS A 198 -3.67 -4.66 -1.51
C HIS A 198 -5.00 -4.05 -2.02
N PHE A 199 -5.16 -3.77 -3.32
CA PHE A 199 -6.46 -3.36 -3.91
C PHE A 199 -7.49 -4.47 -3.87
N GLU A 200 -7.08 -5.66 -4.27
CA GLU A 200 -7.97 -6.82 -4.24
C GLU A 200 -8.46 -7.09 -2.79
N LEU A 201 -7.69 -6.72 -1.76
CA LEU A 201 -8.15 -6.75 -0.37
C LEU A 201 -9.19 -5.67 -0.07
N VAL A 202 -8.99 -4.41 -0.50
CA VAL A 202 -10.00 -3.35 -0.35
C VAL A 202 -11.32 -3.81 -0.97
N SER A 203 -11.30 -4.25 -2.22
CA SER A 203 -12.50 -4.72 -2.93
C SER A 203 -13.15 -5.91 -2.22
N ALA A 204 -12.35 -6.84 -1.67
CA ALA A 204 -12.89 -7.97 -0.91
C ALA A 204 -13.49 -7.57 0.45
N ILE A 205 -12.93 -6.56 1.12
CA ILE A 205 -13.48 -6.00 2.37
C ILE A 205 -14.81 -5.29 2.08
N VAL A 206 -14.85 -4.43 1.06
CA VAL A 206 -16.09 -3.74 0.65
C VAL A 206 -17.14 -4.77 0.21
N MET A 207 -16.77 -5.77 -0.58
CA MET A 207 -17.69 -6.85 -0.97
C MET A 207 -18.25 -7.63 0.22
N ALA A 208 -17.48 -7.80 1.30
CA ALA A 208 -17.93 -8.52 2.48
C ALA A 208 -18.93 -7.70 3.33
N ALA A 209 -18.78 -6.37 3.35
CA ALA A 209 -19.58 -5.47 4.19
C ALA A 209 -20.74 -4.79 3.45
N ASP A 210 -20.54 -4.42 2.19
CA ASP A 210 -21.53 -3.76 1.31
C ASP A 210 -21.41 -4.31 -0.13
N PRO A 211 -22.08 -5.44 -0.44
CA PRO A 211 -22.04 -6.05 -1.77
C PRO A 211 -22.62 -5.16 -2.88
N GLU A 212 -23.59 -4.29 -2.55
CA GLU A 212 -24.21 -3.39 -3.53
C GLU A 212 -23.20 -2.35 -4.01
N LEU A 213 -22.56 -1.66 -3.05
CA LEU A 213 -21.49 -0.71 -3.34
C LEU A 213 -20.33 -1.39 -4.07
N ALA A 214 -19.90 -2.57 -3.62
CA ALA A 214 -18.80 -3.31 -4.24
C ALA A 214 -19.08 -3.63 -5.71
N ASN A 215 -20.29 -4.08 -6.04
CA ASN A 215 -20.68 -4.38 -7.42
C ASN A 215 -20.76 -3.12 -8.29
N HIS A 216 -21.21 -1.99 -7.71
CA HIS A 216 -21.28 -0.71 -8.41
C HIS A 216 -19.89 -0.17 -8.79
N ILE A 217 -18.93 -0.23 -7.86
CA ILE A 217 -17.57 0.27 -8.08
C ILE A 217 -16.64 -0.75 -8.74
N ALA A 218 -17.08 -1.98 -9.01
CA ALA A 218 -16.24 -3.05 -9.55
C ALA A 218 -15.65 -2.73 -10.93
N GLN A 219 -16.30 -1.85 -11.71
CA GLN A 219 -15.85 -1.42 -13.04
C GLN A 219 -14.86 -0.25 -12.99
N ALA A 220 -14.81 0.50 -11.88
CA ALA A 220 -13.78 1.51 -11.65
C ALA A 220 -12.45 0.78 -11.44
N GLU A 221 -11.48 0.98 -12.34
CA GLU A 221 -10.26 0.17 -12.39
C GLU A 221 -9.50 0.16 -11.05
N ASN A 222 -9.03 -1.03 -10.65
CA ASN A 222 -8.45 -1.39 -9.34
C ASN A 222 -7.13 -0.65 -8.93
N ILE A 223 -6.87 0.57 -9.39
CA ILE A 223 -5.60 1.30 -9.15
C ILE A 223 -5.79 2.47 -8.16
N PHE A 224 -7.01 2.92 -7.88
CA PHE A 224 -7.28 4.14 -7.10
C PHE A 224 -6.80 4.11 -5.64
N ALA A 225 -6.81 2.96 -4.94
CA ALA A 225 -6.42 2.95 -3.53
C ALA A 225 -4.90 2.92 -3.31
N LEU A 226 -4.09 2.90 -4.38
CA LEU A 226 -2.62 2.88 -4.29
C LEU A 226 -2.16 4.10 -3.50
N SER A 227 -2.61 5.29 -3.89
CA SER A 227 -2.11 6.57 -3.38
C SER A 227 -2.19 6.66 -1.86
N ALA A 228 -3.38 6.40 -1.32
CA ALA A 228 -3.61 6.53 0.12
C ALA A 228 -2.91 5.42 0.91
N THR A 229 -3.01 4.16 0.48
CA THR A 229 -2.48 3.05 1.31
C THR A 229 -0.96 2.94 1.26
N HIS A 230 -0.29 3.27 0.15
CA HIS A 230 1.17 3.22 0.07
C HIS A 230 1.84 4.34 0.86
N SER A 231 1.17 5.49 1.00
CA SER A 231 1.68 6.67 1.70
C SER A 231 1.16 6.75 3.14
N LEU A 232 0.42 5.73 3.61
CA LEU A 232 -0.29 5.77 4.88
C LEU A 232 -1.11 7.05 5.04
N PHE A 233 -1.75 7.48 3.95
CA PHE A 233 -2.56 8.69 3.80
C PHE A 233 -1.79 10.02 3.92
N ALA A 234 -0.46 9.99 4.10
CA ALA A 234 0.34 11.20 4.26
C ALA A 234 0.37 12.10 3.01
N HIS A 235 0.13 11.51 1.84
CA HIS A 235 0.01 12.23 0.58
C HIS A 235 -1.36 12.92 0.38
N ASP A 236 -2.41 12.40 1.02
CA ASP A 236 -3.80 12.81 0.78
C ASP A 236 -4.37 13.68 1.92
N ILE A 237 -3.72 13.72 3.09
CA ILE A 237 -4.09 14.57 4.23
C ILE A 237 -3.15 15.77 4.31
N TYR A 238 -3.73 16.97 4.25
CA TYR A 238 -2.96 18.23 4.23
C TYR A 238 -2.88 18.93 5.59
N ASP A 239 -3.66 18.49 6.58
CA ASP A 239 -3.52 18.97 7.96
C ASP A 239 -2.57 18.08 8.76
N TYR A 240 -1.63 18.72 9.44
CA TYR A 240 -0.60 18.00 10.21
C TYR A 240 -1.18 17.28 11.44
N GLY A 241 -2.12 17.90 12.14
CA GLY A 241 -2.75 17.31 13.32
C GLY A 241 -3.54 16.06 12.94
N ASP A 242 -4.24 16.13 11.82
CA ASP A 242 -5.01 15.03 11.23
C ASP A 242 -4.13 13.83 10.86
N ILE A 243 -3.02 14.06 10.14
CA ILE A 243 -2.13 12.95 9.75
C ILE A 243 -1.41 12.35 10.97
N ALA A 244 -1.00 13.17 11.94
CA ALA A 244 -0.40 12.68 13.17
C ALA A 244 -1.39 11.85 14.00
N ARG A 245 -2.65 12.30 14.09
CA ARG A 245 -3.76 11.55 14.72
C ARG A 245 -3.99 10.20 14.03
N LEU A 246 -3.93 10.16 12.70
CA LEU A 246 -4.10 8.91 11.96
C LEU A 246 -2.93 7.95 12.20
N TYR A 247 -1.70 8.47 12.27
CA TYR A 247 -0.51 7.67 12.56
C TYR A 247 -0.55 7.08 13.97
N ASP A 248 -1.14 7.77 14.96
CA ASP A 248 -1.37 7.18 16.29
C ASP A 248 -2.05 5.81 16.16
N PHE A 249 -3.13 5.74 15.38
CA PHE A 249 -3.87 4.51 15.12
C PHE A 249 -3.09 3.53 14.24
N LEU A 250 -2.55 3.97 13.10
CA LEU A 250 -1.87 3.07 12.18
C LEU A 250 -0.65 2.40 12.81
N LEU A 251 0.13 3.14 13.60
CA LEU A 251 1.30 2.60 14.31
C LEU A 251 0.90 1.65 15.46
N ALA A 252 -0.30 1.82 16.03
CA ALA A 252 -0.85 0.97 17.08
C ALA A 252 -1.48 -0.34 16.57
N HIS A 253 -1.62 -0.54 15.26
CA HIS A 253 -2.30 -1.71 14.68
C HIS A 253 -1.46 -2.45 13.64
N GLU A 254 -1.87 -3.68 13.29
CA GLU A 254 -1.21 -4.47 12.23
C GLU A 254 -1.29 -3.76 10.86
N PRO A 255 -0.32 -3.96 9.94
CA PRO A 255 -0.22 -3.16 8.72
C PRO A 255 -1.47 -3.20 7.82
N ILE A 256 -2.23 -4.29 7.85
CA ILE A 256 -3.47 -4.40 7.07
C ILE A 256 -4.53 -3.39 7.52
N MET A 257 -4.43 -2.81 8.71
CA MET A 257 -5.40 -1.84 9.21
C MET A 257 -5.47 -0.57 8.35
N SER A 258 -4.40 -0.20 7.62
CA SER A 258 -4.49 0.89 6.63
C SER A 258 -5.43 0.56 5.47
N ILE A 259 -5.53 -0.72 5.09
CA ILE A 259 -6.43 -1.22 4.05
C ILE A 259 -7.88 -1.22 4.55
N TYR A 260 -8.12 -1.62 5.81
CA TYR A 260 -9.44 -1.54 6.43
C TYR A 260 -9.90 -0.09 6.62
N LEU A 261 -8.98 0.80 6.99
CA LEU A 261 -9.27 2.22 7.07
C LEU A 261 -9.70 2.76 5.71
N PHE A 262 -8.96 2.44 4.64
CA PHE A 262 -9.34 2.85 3.29
C PHE A 262 -10.71 2.30 2.89
N ALA A 263 -10.99 1.02 3.16
CA ALA A 263 -12.30 0.42 2.89
C ALA A 263 -13.42 1.10 3.68
N ALA A 264 -13.18 1.48 4.94
CA ALA A 264 -14.13 2.24 5.74
C ALA A 264 -14.39 3.64 5.16
N VAL A 265 -13.36 4.33 4.64
CA VAL A 265 -13.53 5.60 3.92
C VAL A 265 -14.42 5.39 2.70
N THR A 266 -14.15 4.37 1.87
CA THR A 266 -14.95 4.06 0.69
C THR A 266 -16.42 3.80 1.05
N ILE A 267 -16.67 2.98 2.07
CA ILE A 267 -18.04 2.66 2.52
C ILE A 267 -18.74 3.90 3.09
N SER A 268 -18.02 4.78 3.79
CA SER A 268 -18.62 6.01 4.33
C SER A 268 -19.16 6.95 3.25
N ARG A 269 -18.66 6.81 2.01
CA ARG A 269 -19.07 7.57 0.84
C ARG A 269 -20.08 6.84 -0.04
N ARG A 270 -20.71 5.78 0.49
CA ARG A 270 -21.67 4.93 -0.22
C ARG A 270 -22.70 5.74 -1.02
N SER A 271 -23.37 6.71 -0.39
CA SER A 271 -24.42 7.49 -1.05
C SER A 271 -23.88 8.30 -2.24
N GLU A 272 -22.75 8.99 -2.05
CA GLU A 272 -22.07 9.75 -3.11
C GLU A 272 -21.67 8.85 -4.29
N LEU A 273 -21.11 7.68 -4.01
CA LEU A 273 -20.62 6.75 -5.04
C LEU A 273 -21.77 6.08 -5.81
N LEU A 274 -22.87 5.74 -5.16
CA LEU A 274 -24.03 5.11 -5.81
C LEU A 274 -24.85 6.07 -6.67
N GLU A 275 -24.82 7.38 -6.38
CA GLU A 275 -25.45 8.41 -7.21
C GLU A 275 -24.71 8.61 -8.55
N MET A 276 -23.42 8.26 -8.60
CA MET A 276 -22.61 8.37 -9.81
C MET A 276 -22.93 7.23 -10.78
N PRO A 277 -23.11 7.50 -12.08
CA PRO A 277 -23.36 6.46 -13.08
C PRO A 277 -22.22 5.43 -13.16
N ALA A 278 -22.55 4.14 -13.13
CA ALA A 278 -21.58 3.04 -13.13
C ALA A 278 -20.76 2.95 -14.43
N ASP A 279 -21.27 3.49 -15.54
CA ASP A 279 -20.59 3.57 -16.83
C ASP A 279 -19.49 4.66 -16.87
N GLN A 280 -19.39 5.49 -15.83
CA GLN A 280 -18.34 6.51 -15.67
C GLN A 280 -17.20 6.02 -14.76
N SER A 281 -16.60 4.88 -15.13
CA SER A 281 -15.54 4.21 -14.36
C SER A 281 -14.36 5.13 -14.01
N ASP A 282 -13.96 6.03 -14.90
CA ASP A 282 -12.82 6.94 -14.70
C ASP A 282 -13.11 7.98 -13.60
N ILE A 283 -14.34 8.51 -13.59
CA ILE A 283 -14.77 9.50 -12.59
C ILE A 283 -14.91 8.81 -11.23
N LEU A 284 -15.52 7.62 -11.19
CA LEU A 284 -15.57 6.81 -9.97
C LEU A 284 -14.16 6.51 -9.44
N THR A 285 -13.23 6.12 -10.31
CA THR A 285 -11.83 5.86 -9.96
C THR A 285 -11.19 7.11 -9.33
N PHE A 286 -11.36 8.28 -9.96
CA PHE A 286 -10.84 9.54 -9.44
C PHE A 286 -11.44 9.88 -8.07
N VAL A 287 -12.76 9.78 -7.93
CA VAL A 287 -13.48 10.10 -6.69
C VAL A 287 -13.03 9.19 -5.56
N ILE A 288 -12.93 7.87 -5.77
CA ILE A 288 -12.51 6.92 -4.74
C ILE A 288 -11.02 7.10 -4.38
N SER A 289 -10.18 7.55 -5.32
CA SER A 289 -8.76 7.80 -5.05
C SER A 289 -8.50 8.97 -4.10
N LYS A 290 -9.51 9.81 -3.84
CA LYS A 290 -9.41 10.99 -2.98
C LYS A 290 -10.11 10.77 -1.65
N LEU A 291 -9.55 11.36 -0.60
CA LEU A 291 -10.25 11.47 0.68
C LEU A 291 -11.43 12.46 0.55
N PRO A 292 -12.53 12.24 1.29
CA PRO A 292 -13.64 13.19 1.32
C PRO A 292 -13.18 14.52 1.92
N GLN A 293 -13.80 15.63 1.47
CA GLN A 293 -13.47 16.97 1.99
C GLN A 293 -13.69 17.08 3.51
N THR A 294 -14.74 16.43 4.02
CA THR A 294 -14.96 16.25 5.45
C THR A 294 -14.55 14.83 5.83
N PHE A 295 -13.40 14.70 6.50
CA PHE A 295 -12.85 13.44 6.94
C PHE A 295 -12.85 13.36 8.48
N ASP A 296 -13.91 12.78 9.05
CA ASP A 296 -13.95 12.49 10.49
C ASP A 296 -13.06 11.28 10.81
N ILE A 297 -11.82 11.55 11.20
CA ILE A 297 -10.79 10.53 11.46
C ILE A 297 -11.23 9.56 12.55
N ASP A 298 -11.81 10.05 13.65
CA ASP A 298 -12.17 9.21 14.78
C ASP A 298 -13.32 8.27 14.41
N ALA A 299 -14.32 8.76 13.68
CA ALA A 299 -15.40 7.91 13.15
C ALA A 299 -14.87 6.86 12.17
N ARG A 300 -13.95 7.24 11.26
CA ARG A 300 -13.37 6.30 10.28
C ARG A 300 -12.47 5.25 10.92
N ILE A 301 -11.77 5.59 12.01
CA ILE A 301 -11.03 4.63 12.82
C ILE A 301 -11.97 3.61 13.48
N GLU A 302 -13.07 4.08 14.07
CA GLU A 302 -14.08 3.20 14.68
C GLU A 302 -14.72 2.26 13.65
N ASP A 303 -15.07 2.80 12.48
CA ASP A 303 -15.58 2.00 11.35
C ASP A 303 -14.55 0.95 10.91
N ALA A 304 -13.27 1.32 10.77
CA ALA A 304 -12.21 0.40 10.37
C ALA A 304 -12.01 -0.75 11.37
N VAL A 305 -12.02 -0.44 12.68
CA VAL A 305 -11.93 -1.45 13.75
C VAL A 305 -13.13 -2.38 13.72
N THR A 306 -14.33 -1.82 13.52
CA THR A 306 -15.58 -2.58 13.40
C THR A 306 -15.56 -3.50 12.19
N LEU A 307 -15.12 -2.99 11.04
CA LEU A 307 -15.00 -3.71 9.79
C LEU A 307 -14.00 -4.87 9.91
N PHE A 308 -12.84 -4.62 10.54
CA PHE A 308 -11.82 -5.63 10.80
C PHE A 308 -12.31 -6.77 11.70
N ARG A 309 -13.08 -6.44 12.75
CA ARG A 309 -13.65 -7.44 13.67
C ARG A 309 -14.69 -8.33 13.00
N HIS A 310 -15.59 -7.75 12.21
CA HIS A 310 -16.66 -8.49 11.55
C HIS A 310 -16.17 -9.29 10.33
N HIS A 311 -15.22 -8.74 9.59
CA HIS A 311 -14.72 -9.33 8.34
C HIS A 311 -13.20 -9.50 8.37
N PRO A 312 -12.63 -10.33 9.26
CA PRO A 312 -11.18 -10.44 9.39
C PRO A 312 -10.54 -11.02 8.12
N PRO A 313 -9.23 -10.76 7.86
CA PRO A 313 -8.62 -11.02 6.55
C PRO A 313 -8.77 -12.45 6.02
N HIS A 314 -8.69 -13.45 6.91
CA HIS A 314 -8.80 -14.87 6.56
C HIS A 314 -10.22 -15.31 6.17
N ARG A 315 -11.25 -14.50 6.44
CA ARG A 315 -12.66 -14.73 6.09
C ARG A 315 -13.12 -13.95 4.87
N LEU A 316 -12.25 -13.12 4.28
CA LEU A 316 -12.60 -12.34 3.10
C LEU A 316 -12.93 -13.23 1.89
N PRO A 317 -13.88 -12.82 1.03
CA PRO A 317 -14.29 -13.59 -0.13
C PRO A 317 -13.16 -13.73 -1.17
N GLY A 318 -13.33 -14.68 -2.10
CA GLY A 318 -12.43 -14.85 -3.25
C GLY A 318 -11.03 -15.38 -2.92
N PHE A 319 -10.83 -15.94 -1.71
CA PHE A 319 -9.55 -16.47 -1.22
C PHE A 319 -8.39 -15.47 -1.31
N ILE A 320 -8.69 -14.18 -1.30
CA ILE A 320 -7.69 -13.14 -1.59
C ILE A 320 -6.53 -13.17 -0.60
N TRP A 321 -6.84 -13.37 0.67
CA TRP A 321 -5.84 -13.49 1.72
C TRP A 321 -4.87 -14.65 1.48
N TRP A 322 -5.37 -15.79 0.98
CA TRP A 322 -4.54 -16.95 0.70
C TRP A 322 -3.64 -16.75 -0.52
N ARG A 323 -4.08 -15.94 -1.50
CA ARG A 323 -3.32 -15.60 -2.70
C ARG A 323 -2.15 -14.64 -2.45
N LEU A 324 -2.17 -13.89 -1.35
CA LEU A 324 -1.02 -13.09 -0.93
C LEU A 324 0.19 -14.00 -0.65
N SER A 325 1.38 -13.51 -0.98
CA SER A 325 2.63 -14.18 -0.58
C SER A 325 2.60 -14.45 0.92
N ARG A 326 2.98 -15.67 1.35
CA ARG A 326 3.22 -15.96 2.77
C ARG A 326 4.30 -15.08 3.40
N TYR A 327 5.14 -14.46 2.58
CA TYR A 327 6.19 -13.53 2.98
C TYR A 327 5.73 -12.07 2.89
N SER A 328 4.47 -11.78 2.52
CA SER A 328 3.91 -10.42 2.51
C SER A 328 3.97 -9.78 3.89
N VAL A 329 4.25 -8.48 3.92
CA VAL A 329 4.26 -7.70 5.17
C VAL A 329 2.94 -7.79 5.93
N LEU A 330 1.83 -7.89 5.22
CA LEU A 330 0.50 -8.05 5.81
C LEU A 330 0.35 -9.36 6.59
N LYS A 331 1.09 -10.41 6.21
CA LYS A 331 1.07 -11.71 6.89
C LYS A 331 2.14 -11.83 7.97
N THR A 332 3.32 -11.25 7.76
CA THR A 332 4.47 -11.45 8.64
C THR A 332 4.52 -10.47 9.80
N SER A 333 3.94 -9.27 9.66
CA SER A 333 4.02 -8.19 10.65
C SER A 333 2.72 -8.02 11.45
N ARG A 334 2.02 -9.12 11.73
CA ARG A 334 0.75 -9.11 12.47
C ARG A 334 0.95 -8.97 13.99
N CYS A 335 2.02 -9.56 14.51
CA CYS A 335 2.40 -9.45 15.92
C CYS A 335 3.18 -8.15 16.15
N ILE A 336 2.47 -7.09 16.53
CA ILE A 336 3.04 -5.74 16.71
C ILE A 336 3.60 -5.49 18.11
N ASN A 337 3.21 -6.27 19.12
CA ASN A 337 3.71 -6.14 20.50
C ASN A 337 5.14 -6.69 20.68
N HIS A 338 5.51 -7.68 19.86
CA HIS A 338 6.85 -8.26 19.77
C HIS A 338 7.26 -8.27 18.30
N PRO A 339 7.48 -7.08 17.72
CA PRO A 339 7.75 -6.99 16.30
C PRO A 339 9.10 -7.63 15.98
N GLN A 340 9.14 -8.36 14.87
CA GLN A 340 10.35 -9.00 14.36
C GLN A 340 11.52 -8.01 14.22
N SER A 341 12.73 -8.56 14.29
CA SER A 341 13.96 -7.80 14.05
C SER A 341 14.05 -7.31 12.60
N LEU A 342 14.85 -6.27 12.38
CA LEU A 342 15.08 -5.75 11.02
C LEU A 342 15.78 -6.78 10.12
N GLU A 343 16.65 -7.63 10.67
CA GLU A 343 17.31 -8.71 9.91
C GLU A 343 16.32 -9.82 9.50
N GLU A 344 15.38 -10.21 10.38
CA GLU A 344 14.31 -11.14 10.01
C GLU A 344 13.41 -10.56 8.93
N ALA A 345 13.05 -9.28 9.05
CA ALA A 345 12.23 -8.60 8.05
C ALA A 345 12.95 -8.50 6.68
N LYS A 346 14.26 -8.25 6.68
CA LYS A 346 15.12 -8.28 5.49
C LYS A 346 15.16 -9.67 4.86
N LEU A 347 15.28 -10.73 5.65
CA LEU A 347 15.25 -12.12 5.15
C LEU A 347 13.89 -12.45 4.51
N LEU A 348 12.78 -11.98 5.09
CA LEU A 348 11.46 -12.14 4.49
C LEU A 348 11.32 -11.36 3.18
N CYS A 349 11.88 -10.15 3.11
CA CYS A 349 11.97 -9.38 1.87
C CYS A 349 12.68 -10.19 0.78
N GLN A 350 13.86 -10.76 1.08
CA GLN A 350 14.62 -11.61 0.15
C GLN A 350 13.79 -12.81 -0.34
N LYS A 351 13.10 -13.51 0.57
CA LYS A 351 12.24 -14.65 0.23
C LYS A 351 11.07 -14.24 -0.68
N GLN A 352 10.49 -13.07 -0.45
CA GLN A 352 9.41 -12.55 -1.29
C GLN A 352 9.90 -12.18 -2.70
N ILE A 353 11.06 -11.52 -2.81
CA ILE A 353 11.69 -11.22 -4.11
C ILE A 353 12.01 -12.50 -4.88
N GLN A 354 12.59 -13.50 -4.23
CA GLN A 354 12.86 -14.81 -4.85
C GLN A 354 11.58 -15.50 -5.33
N GLN A 355 10.48 -15.39 -4.58
CA GLN A 355 9.18 -15.90 -5.00
C GLN A 355 8.67 -15.17 -6.26
N LEU A 356 8.81 -13.85 -6.32
CA LEU A 356 8.41 -13.05 -7.49
C LEU A 356 9.20 -13.44 -8.73
N HIS A 357 10.52 -13.54 -8.63
CA HIS A 357 11.37 -13.99 -9.74
C HIS A 357 10.96 -15.40 -10.20
N SER A 358 10.75 -16.32 -9.26
CA SER A 358 10.32 -17.69 -9.58
C SER A 358 8.99 -17.71 -10.33
N HIS A 359 8.01 -16.92 -9.90
CA HIS A 359 6.72 -16.79 -10.59
C HIS A 359 6.86 -16.18 -11.98
N GLU A 360 7.71 -15.16 -12.16
CA GLU A 360 7.95 -14.53 -13.45
C GLU A 360 8.60 -15.51 -14.44
N LEU A 361 9.62 -16.25 -14.01
CA LEU A 361 10.25 -17.28 -14.82
C LEU A 361 9.25 -18.38 -15.22
N MET A 362 8.44 -18.84 -14.27
CA MET A 362 7.40 -19.84 -14.55
C MET A 362 6.36 -19.34 -15.55
N ARG A 363 5.94 -18.06 -15.45
CA ARG A 363 5.03 -17.43 -16.42
C ARG A 363 5.65 -17.35 -17.81
N LYS A 364 6.91 -16.92 -17.91
CA LYS A 364 7.66 -16.89 -19.20
C LYS A 364 7.76 -18.29 -19.81
N ARG A 365 8.11 -19.30 -19.02
CA ARG A 365 8.15 -20.71 -19.46
C ARG A 365 6.79 -21.22 -19.92
N ALA A 366 5.72 -20.94 -19.18
CA ALA A 366 4.37 -21.33 -19.56
C ALA A 366 3.92 -20.68 -20.88
N LEU A 367 4.24 -19.40 -21.09
CA LEU A 367 3.96 -18.69 -22.34
C LEU A 367 4.74 -19.28 -23.52
N LEU A 368 6.01 -19.64 -23.33
CA LEU A 368 6.80 -20.34 -24.34
C LEU A 368 6.18 -21.69 -24.68
N LEU A 369 5.87 -22.53 -23.68
CA LEU A 369 5.20 -23.81 -23.89
C LEU A 369 3.87 -23.63 -24.64
N TYR A 370 3.07 -22.63 -24.26
CA TYR A 370 1.82 -22.30 -24.94
C TYR A 370 2.02 -21.88 -26.39
N LYS A 371 3.05 -21.06 -26.68
CA LYS A 371 3.41 -20.64 -28.05
C LYS A 371 3.83 -21.85 -28.91
N TYR A 372 4.61 -22.77 -28.34
CA TYR A 372 5.12 -23.94 -29.06
C TYR A 372 4.19 -25.16 -29.02
N ARG A 373 3.05 -25.11 -28.31
CA ARG A 373 2.14 -26.26 -28.17
C ARG A 373 1.62 -26.80 -29.51
N LYS A 374 1.31 -25.91 -30.46
CA LYS A 374 0.77 -26.30 -31.77
C LYS A 374 1.85 -26.90 -32.68
N SER A 375 3.06 -26.33 -32.67
CA SER A 375 4.19 -26.83 -33.44
C SER A 375 4.74 -28.15 -32.89
N ALA A 376 4.75 -28.32 -31.57
CA ALA A 376 5.12 -29.58 -30.95
C ALA A 376 4.07 -30.67 -31.24
N ALA A 377 2.78 -30.36 -31.11
CA ALA A 377 1.70 -31.31 -31.43
C ALA A 377 1.73 -31.77 -32.90
N SER A 378 2.01 -30.87 -33.85
CA SER A 378 2.14 -31.23 -35.26
C SER A 378 3.37 -32.10 -35.54
N MET A 379 4.53 -31.79 -34.96
CA MET A 379 5.73 -32.61 -35.10
C MET A 379 5.55 -34.01 -34.48
N THR A 380 4.93 -34.11 -33.31
CA THR A 380 4.61 -35.40 -32.69
C THR A 380 3.64 -36.21 -33.53
N ALA A 381 2.61 -35.58 -34.12
CA ALA A 381 1.69 -36.25 -35.03
C ALA A 381 2.41 -36.78 -36.29
N VAL A 382 3.31 -35.99 -36.89
CA VAL A 382 4.11 -36.42 -38.06
C VAL A 382 5.00 -37.61 -37.73
N ILE A 383 5.67 -37.59 -36.57
CA ILE A 383 6.50 -38.71 -36.11
C ILE A 383 5.64 -39.95 -35.88
N LEU A 384 4.47 -39.83 -35.24
CA LEU A 384 3.54 -40.95 -35.02
C LEU A 384 3.03 -41.52 -36.34
N VAL A 385 2.68 -40.68 -37.32
CA VAL A 385 2.29 -41.13 -38.66
C VAL A 385 3.44 -41.85 -39.35
N GLY A 386 4.68 -41.34 -39.26
CA GLY A 386 5.86 -41.99 -39.81
C GLY A 386 6.13 -43.37 -39.18
N VAL A 387 6.08 -43.46 -37.84
CA VAL A 387 6.24 -44.72 -37.11
C VAL A 387 5.13 -45.70 -37.45
N PHE A 388 3.88 -45.25 -37.48
CA PHE A 388 2.73 -46.07 -37.86
C PHE A 388 2.83 -46.57 -39.30
N SER A 389 3.27 -45.73 -40.23
CA SER A 389 3.51 -46.11 -41.64
C SER A 389 4.62 -47.16 -41.76
N ILE A 390 5.71 -47.03 -41.01
CA ILE A 390 6.79 -48.03 -40.96
C ILE A 390 6.31 -49.34 -40.34
N TRP A 391 5.49 -49.27 -39.28
CA TRP A 391 4.91 -50.44 -38.63
C TRP A 391 3.94 -51.19 -39.55
N LEU A 392 3.05 -50.48 -40.26
CA LEU A 392 2.16 -51.04 -41.27
C LEU A 392 2.95 -51.75 -42.38
N ARG A 393 4.02 -51.14 -42.87
CA ARG A 393 4.90 -51.71 -43.89
C ARG A 393 5.65 -52.95 -43.41
N LYS A 394 6.10 -52.97 -42.14
CA LYS A 394 6.80 -54.13 -41.56
C LYS A 394 5.88 -55.30 -41.23
N THR A 395 4.62 -55.04 -40.90
CA THR A 395 3.63 -56.08 -40.57
C THR A 395 2.84 -56.57 -41.78
N GLY A 396 3.03 -55.99 -42.97
CA GLY A 396 2.39 -56.43 -44.22
C GLY A 396 0.91 -56.02 -44.37
N HIS A 397 0.41 -55.15 -43.49
CA HIS A 397 -0.97 -54.62 -43.53
C HIS A 397 -1.13 -53.46 -44.53
N ASP A 398 -0.04 -52.95 -45.10
CA ASP A 398 -0.02 -51.94 -46.16
C ASP A 398 -0.74 -52.42 -47.43
N ARG A 399 -0.65 -53.72 -47.76
CA ARG A 399 -1.37 -54.33 -48.89
C ARG A 399 -2.89 -54.37 -48.70
N ILE A 400 -3.36 -54.52 -47.46
CA ILE A 400 -4.80 -54.57 -47.14
C ILE A 400 -5.42 -53.18 -47.30
N LEU A 401 -4.74 -52.14 -46.80
CA LEU A 401 -5.12 -50.74 -46.98
C LEU A 401 -5.15 -50.31 -48.45
N TRP A 402 -4.14 -50.71 -49.25
CA TRP A 402 -4.15 -50.46 -50.69
C TRP A 402 -5.29 -51.20 -51.41
N SER A 403 -5.66 -52.41 -50.97
CA SER A 403 -6.81 -53.13 -51.55
C SER A 403 -8.15 -52.46 -51.20
N ILE A 404 -8.30 -51.92 -49.99
CA ILE A 404 -9.53 -51.21 -49.57
C ILE A 404 -9.65 -49.87 -50.31
N MET A 405 -8.54 -49.12 -50.47
CA MET A 405 -8.55 -47.86 -51.22
C MET A 405 -8.76 -48.06 -52.73
N SER A 406 -8.19 -49.11 -53.34
CA SER A 406 -8.45 -49.42 -54.76
C SER A 406 -9.89 -49.90 -55.01
N THR A 407 -10.51 -50.54 -54.01
CA THR A 407 -11.94 -50.89 -54.02
C THR A 407 -12.83 -49.66 -53.84
N ALA A 408 -12.40 -48.64 -53.09
CA ALA A 408 -13.13 -47.37 -52.98
C ALA A 408 -13.01 -46.51 -54.25
N SER A 409 -11.87 -46.52 -54.95
CA SER A 409 -11.70 -45.81 -56.23
C SER A 409 -12.43 -46.47 -57.41
N THR A 410 -12.89 -47.71 -57.27
CA THR A 410 -13.71 -48.40 -58.27
C THR A 410 -15.21 -48.14 -58.11
N PHE A 411 -15.64 -47.45 -57.04
CA PHE A 411 -17.04 -47.05 -56.81
C PHE A 411 -17.41 -45.65 -57.30
N PHE A 412 -16.47 -44.90 -57.91
CA PHE A 412 -16.79 -43.66 -58.63
C PHE A 412 -16.48 -43.81 -60.12
N PRO A 413 -17.47 -44.18 -60.96
CA PRO A 413 -17.35 -43.98 -62.39
C PRO A 413 -17.42 -42.48 -62.70
N THR A 414 -16.48 -42.02 -63.51
CA THR A 414 -16.50 -40.80 -64.33
C THR A 414 -17.84 -40.04 -64.37
N LEU A 415 -17.88 -38.85 -63.77
CA LEU A 415 -18.69 -37.75 -64.31
C LEU A 415 -17.80 -37.00 -65.31
N ARG A 416 -18.23 -37.06 -66.56
CA ARG A 416 -17.67 -36.39 -67.72
C ARG A 416 -17.91 -34.89 -67.66
#